data_AF-A0AAD0PPD2-F1
#
_entry.id   AF-A0AAD0PPD2-F1
#
_cell.length_a   1.000
_cell.length_b   1.000
_cell.length_c   1.000
_cell.angle_alpha   90.00
_cell.angle_beta   90.00
_cell.angle_gamma   90.00
#
_symmetry.space_group_name_H-M   'P 1'
#
loop_
_entity.id
_entity.type
_entity.pdbx_description
1 polymer ?
#
loop_
_entity_poly.entity_id
_entity_poly.type
_entity_poly.pdbx_seq_one_letter_code
_entity_poly.pdbx_strand_id
1 'polypeptide(L)'
;MAINTEQQKRGLEQLRNIRRKYFSSSSEAADWWDKLNPEWRGVVLHAAAVASGLDVFKAHLCKCSWRELFERLDYRAMIQLRQGISRARMTFEGFGSLRDSDFSSRTASRPIKKARPVSSGNGVQMIIAPHIVQKMQQQGNH
;
A
#
# COMPACT_ATOMS: atom_id res chain seq x y z
N MET A 1 30.48 -19.40 19.96
CA MET A 1 29.82 -20.68 19.60
C MET A 1 29.08 -20.47 18.29
N ALA A 2 29.51 -21.11 17.21
CA ALA A 2 28.85 -21.00 15.91
C ALA A 2 27.54 -21.78 15.99
N ILE A 3 26.41 -21.08 15.80
CA ILE A 3 25.09 -21.72 15.75
C ILE A 3 25.12 -22.66 14.55
N ASN A 4 24.94 -23.96 14.82
CA ASN A 4 24.91 -24.99 13.80
C ASN A 4 23.73 -24.69 12.84
N THR A 5 24.05 -24.35 11.59
CA THR A 5 23.09 -23.90 10.57
C THR A 5 21.99 -24.92 10.31
N GLU A 6 22.25 -26.22 10.51
CA GLU A 6 21.24 -27.26 10.38
C GLU A 6 20.23 -27.28 11.53
N GLN A 7 20.69 -27.06 12.76
CA GLN A 7 19.79 -26.92 13.92
C GLN A 7 18.90 -25.69 13.77
N GLN A 8 19.43 -24.61 13.21
CA GLN A 8 18.68 -23.39 12.95
C GLN A 8 17.59 -23.61 11.89
N LYS A 9 17.90 -24.33 10.79
CA LYS A 9 16.91 -24.72 9.78
C LYS A 9 15.81 -25.62 10.36
N ARG A 10 16.18 -26.65 11.13
CA ARG A 10 15.22 -27.56 11.77
C ARG A 10 14.30 -26.84 12.77
N GLY A 11 14.84 -25.89 13.54
CA GLY A 11 14.06 -25.07 14.46
C GLY A 11 13.04 -24.19 13.73
N LEU A 12 13.42 -23.59 12.60
CA LEU A 12 12.52 -22.79 11.77
C LEU A 12 11.41 -23.65 11.13
N GLU A 13 11.72 -24.86 10.67
CA GLU A 13 10.73 -25.81 10.15
C GLU A 13 9.74 -26.26 11.22
N GLN A 14 10.22 -26.60 12.43
CA GLN A 14 9.35 -26.95 13.55
C GLN A 14 8.42 -25.80 13.94
N LEU A 15 8.92 -24.57 14.02
CA LEU A 15 8.10 -23.39 14.30
C LEU A 15 7.06 -23.15 13.20
N ARG A 16 7.41 -23.36 11.93
CA ARG A 16 6.48 -23.27 10.80
C ARG A 16 5.38 -24.33 10.89
N ASN A 17 5.73 -25.56 11.27
CA ASN A 17 4.78 -26.67 11.42
C ASN A 17 3.86 -26.47 12.63
N ILE A 18 4.38 -26.00 13.77
CA ILE A 18 3.58 -25.62 14.95
C ILE A 18 2.61 -24.50 14.56
N ARG A 19 3.10 -23.48 13.85
CA ARG A 19 2.26 -22.35 13.42
C ARG A 19 1.16 -22.78 12.45
N ARG A 20 1.45 -23.68 11.51
CA ARG A 20 0.41 -24.33 10.69
C ARG A 20 -0.59 -25.05 11.59
N LYS A 21 -0.14 -25.91 12.50
CA LYS A 21 -1.00 -26.72 13.37
C LYS A 21 -1.97 -25.90 14.24
N TYR A 22 -1.57 -24.73 14.73
CA TYR A 22 -2.41 -23.89 15.58
C TYR A 22 -3.17 -22.76 14.86
N PHE A 23 -2.80 -22.41 13.62
CA PHE A 23 -3.37 -21.25 12.92
C PHE A 23 -3.82 -21.51 11.47
N SER A 24 -3.83 -22.75 10.97
CA SER A 24 -4.09 -23.05 9.55
C SER A 24 -5.55 -23.16 9.14
N SER A 25 -6.52 -23.27 10.05
CA SER A 25 -7.89 -23.65 9.67
C SER A 25 -9.03 -22.81 10.23
N SER A 26 -8.79 -21.85 11.13
CA SER A 26 -9.92 -21.11 11.75
C SER A 26 -9.51 -19.79 12.42
N SER A 27 -8.79 -18.91 11.72
CA SER A 27 -8.65 -17.53 12.22
C SER A 27 -9.60 -16.63 11.46
N GLU A 28 -10.31 -15.76 12.14
CA GLU A 28 -11.24 -14.81 11.52
C GLU A 28 -10.56 -13.95 10.44
N ALA A 29 -9.26 -13.68 10.58
CA ALA A 29 -8.43 -13.03 9.56
C ALA A 29 -8.25 -13.88 8.28
N ALA A 30 -8.20 -15.20 8.42
CA ALA A 30 -8.14 -16.15 7.30
C ALA A 30 -9.45 -16.13 6.52
N ASP A 31 -10.57 -16.31 7.23
CA ASP A 31 -11.89 -16.32 6.61
C ASP A 31 -12.21 -14.98 5.95
N TRP A 32 -11.80 -13.88 6.57
CA TRP A 32 -11.95 -12.56 5.98
C TRP A 32 -11.07 -12.37 4.75
N TRP A 33 -9.78 -12.73 4.82
CA TRP A 33 -8.86 -12.63 3.69
C TRP A 33 -9.30 -13.46 2.49
N ASP A 34 -9.70 -14.71 2.73
CA ASP A 34 -10.07 -15.64 1.68
C ASP A 34 -11.40 -15.25 1.00
N LYS A 35 -12.29 -14.52 1.68
CA LYS A 35 -13.51 -13.93 1.09
C LYS A 35 -13.25 -12.74 0.15
N LEU A 36 -12.13 -12.05 0.30
CA LEU A 36 -11.82 -10.89 -0.54
C LEU A 36 -11.43 -11.30 -1.96
N ASN A 37 -11.84 -10.50 -2.95
CA ASN A 37 -11.31 -10.62 -4.30
C ASN A 37 -9.82 -10.18 -4.33
N PRO A 38 -9.06 -10.54 -5.38
CA PRO A 38 -7.64 -10.18 -5.48
C PRO A 38 -7.38 -8.66 -5.47
N GLU A 39 -8.28 -7.83 -5.98
CA GLU A 39 -8.11 -6.37 -6.01
C GLU A 39 -8.12 -5.81 -4.58
N TRP A 40 -9.10 -6.22 -3.77
CA TRP A 40 -9.25 -5.87 -2.37
C TRP A 40 -8.10 -6.39 -1.52
N ARG A 41 -7.62 -7.60 -1.78
CA ARG A 41 -6.39 -8.12 -1.15
C ARG A 41 -5.20 -7.22 -1.47
N GLY A 42 -5.09 -6.70 -2.69
CA GLY A 42 -4.09 -5.72 -3.08
C GLY A 42 -4.16 -4.43 -2.26
N VAL A 43 -5.36 -3.88 -2.06
CA VAL A 43 -5.58 -2.68 -1.22
C VAL A 43 -5.16 -2.95 0.22
N VAL A 44 -5.54 -4.09 0.79
CA VAL A 44 -5.17 -4.48 2.16
C VAL A 44 -3.66 -4.62 2.30
N LEU A 45 -2.98 -5.24 1.34
CA LEU A 45 -1.52 -5.36 1.33
C LEU A 45 -0.85 -3.99 1.30
N HIS A 46 -1.36 -3.08 0.47
CA HIS A 46 -0.82 -1.72 0.40
C HIS A 46 -1.02 -0.97 1.71
N ALA A 47 -2.23 -1.01 2.29
CA ALA A 47 -2.53 -0.38 3.57
C ALA A 47 -1.68 -0.97 4.71
N ALA A 48 -1.48 -2.30 4.72
CA ALA A 48 -0.64 -2.98 5.69
C ALA A 48 0.84 -2.54 5.57
N ALA A 49 1.36 -2.38 4.35
CA ALA A 49 2.72 -1.89 4.12
C ALA A 49 2.89 -0.47 4.64
N VAL A 50 1.99 0.44 4.25
CA VAL A 50 2.00 1.85 4.68
C VAL A 50 1.96 1.97 6.21
N ALA A 51 1.09 1.20 6.86
CA ALA A 51 0.95 1.22 8.32
C ALA A 51 2.17 0.67 9.07
N SER A 52 2.93 -0.24 8.44
CA SER A 52 4.04 -0.95 9.06
C SER A 52 5.41 -0.33 8.77
N GLY A 53 5.47 0.70 7.91
CA GLY A 53 6.72 1.33 7.48
C GLY A 53 7.65 0.39 6.72
N LEU A 54 7.12 -0.71 6.16
CA LEU A 54 7.87 -1.68 5.38
C LEU A 54 7.86 -1.33 3.90
N ASP A 55 8.86 -1.86 3.18
CA ASP A 55 8.78 -2.01 1.73
C ASP A 55 7.48 -2.70 1.33
N VAL A 56 6.91 -2.23 0.22
CA VAL A 56 5.59 -2.64 -0.26
C VAL A 56 5.51 -4.16 -0.38
N PHE A 57 4.51 -4.77 0.27
CA PHE A 57 4.19 -6.18 0.07
C PHE A 57 4.11 -6.49 -1.42
N LYS A 58 4.74 -7.59 -1.88
CA LYS A 58 4.77 -7.93 -3.29
C LYS A 58 3.35 -8.07 -3.84
N ALA A 59 3.06 -7.39 -4.96
CA ALA A 59 1.69 -7.31 -5.52
C ALA A 59 1.07 -8.69 -5.80
N HIS A 60 1.86 -9.67 -6.23
CA HIS A 60 1.36 -11.03 -6.53
C HIS A 60 0.78 -11.78 -5.32
N LEU A 61 1.07 -11.33 -4.09
CA LEU A 61 0.50 -11.90 -2.87
C LEU A 61 -1.02 -11.74 -2.81
N CYS A 62 -1.60 -10.82 -3.58
CA CYS A 62 -3.04 -10.63 -3.66
C CYS A 62 -3.78 -11.85 -4.26
N LYS A 63 -3.08 -12.68 -5.05
CA LYS A 63 -3.62 -13.91 -5.65
C LYS A 63 -3.51 -15.11 -4.72
N CYS A 64 -2.83 -14.98 -3.58
CA CYS A 64 -2.56 -16.08 -2.66
C CYS A 64 -3.73 -16.26 -1.68
N SER A 65 -4.07 -17.52 -1.40
CA SER A 65 -4.89 -17.87 -0.24
C SER A 65 -4.17 -17.57 1.08
N TRP A 66 -4.90 -17.47 2.18
CA TRP A 66 -4.31 -17.22 3.51
C TRP A 66 -3.24 -18.26 3.87
N ARG A 67 -3.50 -19.53 3.52
CA ARG A 67 -2.56 -20.64 3.73
C ARG A 67 -1.27 -20.46 2.93
N GLU A 68 -1.38 -20.04 1.67
CA GLU A 68 -0.22 -19.77 0.82
C GLU A 68 0.63 -18.59 1.32
N LEU A 69 0.01 -17.58 1.92
CA LEU A 69 0.74 -16.47 2.55
C LEU A 69 1.65 -16.95 3.68
N PHE A 70 1.22 -17.93 4.48
CA PHE A 70 2.05 -18.56 5.51
C PHE A 70 3.27 -19.29 4.97
N GLU A 71 3.27 -19.60 3.68
CA GLU A 71 4.38 -20.28 3.03
C GLU A 71 5.37 -19.32 2.38
N ARG A 72 4.89 -18.16 1.95
CA ARG A 72 5.66 -17.16 1.20
C ARG A 72 6.15 -16.00 2.06
N LEU A 73 5.47 -15.70 3.16
CA LEU A 73 5.84 -14.62 4.08
C LEU A 73 6.56 -15.16 5.32
N ASP A 74 7.48 -14.35 5.82
CA ASP A 74 8.13 -14.60 7.10
C ASP A 74 7.18 -14.22 8.27
N TYR A 75 7.60 -14.54 9.49
CA TYR A 75 6.77 -14.31 10.67
C TYR A 75 6.43 -12.84 10.90
N ARG A 76 7.40 -11.94 10.69
CA ARG A 76 7.21 -10.51 10.93
C ARG A 76 6.23 -9.92 9.93
N ALA A 77 6.40 -10.22 8.63
CA ALA A 77 5.47 -9.79 7.60
C ALA A 77 4.06 -10.35 7.83
N MET A 78 3.94 -11.58 8.33
CA MET A 78 2.62 -12.16 8.67
C MET A 78 1.94 -11.45 9.84
N ILE A 79 2.69 -11.00 10.86
CA ILE A 79 2.13 -10.18 11.97
C ILE A 79 1.64 -8.84 11.44
N GLN A 80 2.47 -8.17 10.64
CA GLN A 80 2.12 -6.87 10.07
C GLN A 80 0.92 -6.96 9.14
N LEU A 81 0.82 -8.05 8.35
CA LEU A 81 -0.36 -8.30 7.54
C LEU A 81 -1.62 -8.48 8.40
N ARG A 82 -1.55 -9.22 9.50
CA ARG A 82 -2.68 -9.38 10.44
C ARG A 82 -3.10 -8.05 11.08
N GLN A 83 -2.13 -7.21 11.45
CA GLN A 83 -2.41 -5.86 11.97
C GLN A 83 -3.02 -4.97 10.88
N GLY A 84 -2.51 -5.06 9.65
CA GLY A 84 -3.06 -4.38 8.48
C GLY A 84 -4.49 -4.80 8.19
N ILE A 85 -4.81 -6.09 8.29
CA ILE A 85 -6.17 -6.62 8.14
C ILE A 85 -7.10 -6.09 9.23
N SER A 86 -6.65 -6.07 10.48
CA SER A 86 -7.45 -5.51 11.58
C SER A 86 -7.78 -4.02 11.32
N ARG A 87 -6.80 -3.23 10.87
CA ARG A 87 -7.02 -1.83 10.48
C ARG A 87 -7.90 -1.69 9.25
N ALA A 88 -7.67 -2.51 8.24
CA ALA A 88 -8.46 -2.50 7.01
C ALA A 88 -9.92 -2.87 7.29
N ARG A 89 -10.19 -3.81 8.21
CA ARG A 89 -11.54 -4.12 8.67
C ARG A 89 -12.21 -2.93 9.32
N MET A 90 -11.57 -2.29 10.30
CA MET A 90 -12.12 -1.08 10.93
C MET A 90 -12.35 0.05 9.91
N THR A 91 -11.46 0.17 8.94
CA THR A 91 -11.53 1.19 7.88
C THR A 91 -12.70 0.88 6.94
N PHE A 92 -12.77 -0.32 6.39
CA PHE A 92 -13.82 -0.72 5.45
C PHE A 92 -15.19 -0.82 6.11
N GLU A 93 -15.30 -1.25 7.36
CA GLU A 93 -16.56 -1.18 8.11
C GLU A 93 -17.06 0.28 8.24
N GLY A 94 -16.14 1.24 8.38
CA GLY A 94 -16.46 2.67 8.42
C GLY A 94 -16.82 3.30 7.06
N PHE A 95 -16.31 2.75 5.95
CA PHE A 95 -16.66 3.19 4.59
C PHE A 95 -17.90 2.47 4.01
N GLY A 96 -18.33 1.36 4.61
CA GLY A 96 -19.29 0.45 3.99
C GLY A 96 -18.67 -0.33 2.82
N SER A 97 -19.43 -0.62 1.77
CA SER A 97 -18.88 -1.16 0.51
C SER A 97 -18.23 -0.01 -0.25
N LEU A 98 -16.91 -0.08 -0.52
CA LEU A 98 -16.33 0.79 -1.55
C LEU A 98 -16.93 0.37 -2.89
N ARG A 99 -17.56 1.33 -3.55
CA ARG A 99 -18.10 1.18 -4.90
C ARG A 99 -17.06 1.69 -5.89
N ASP A 100 -17.14 1.27 -7.14
CA ASP A 100 -16.29 1.83 -8.21
C ASP A 100 -16.40 3.37 -8.28
N SER A 101 -17.54 3.93 -7.85
CA SER A 101 -17.74 5.38 -7.72
C SER A 101 -16.79 6.06 -6.73
N ASP A 102 -16.30 5.36 -5.72
CA ASP A 102 -15.37 5.90 -4.71
C ASP A 102 -13.95 6.04 -5.27
N PHE A 103 -13.63 5.25 -6.29
CA PHE A 103 -12.37 5.31 -7.04
C PHE A 103 -12.50 6.09 -8.36
N SER A 104 -13.72 6.45 -8.75
CA SER A 104 -13.90 7.40 -9.83
C SER A 104 -13.13 8.66 -9.48
N SER A 105 -12.38 9.21 -10.45
CA SER A 105 -11.82 10.53 -10.26
C SER A 105 -12.99 11.49 -10.15
N ARG A 106 -13.48 11.71 -8.93
CA ARG A 106 -14.10 12.98 -8.57
C ARG A 106 -12.96 14.01 -8.63
N THR A 107 -12.48 14.30 -9.84
CA THR A 107 -12.32 15.70 -10.20
C THR A 107 -13.66 16.30 -9.86
N ALA A 108 -13.76 16.90 -8.67
CA ALA A 108 -14.78 17.90 -8.43
C ALA A 108 -14.85 18.69 -9.73
N SER A 109 -16.04 18.82 -10.32
CA SER A 109 -16.29 19.68 -11.47
C SER A 109 -15.97 21.12 -11.06
N ARG A 110 -14.69 21.38 -10.81
CA ARG A 110 -14.12 22.66 -10.49
C ARG A 110 -14.00 23.29 -11.86
N PRO A 111 -14.78 24.33 -12.15
CA PRO A 111 -14.57 25.07 -13.38
C PRO A 111 -13.09 25.46 -13.40
N ILE A 112 -12.40 25.11 -14.49
CA ILE A 112 -11.02 25.51 -14.70
C ILE A 112 -11.00 27.03 -14.53
N LYS A 113 -10.27 27.52 -13.51
CA LYS A 113 -10.19 28.95 -13.23
C LYS A 113 -9.55 29.60 -14.44
N LYS A 114 -10.34 30.32 -15.25
CA LYS A 114 -9.82 31.10 -16.37
C LYS A 114 -8.84 32.12 -15.80
N ALA A 115 -7.55 31.88 -15.99
CA ALA A 115 -6.51 32.84 -15.64
C ALA A 115 -6.69 34.05 -16.58
N ARG A 116 -7.04 35.21 -16.01
CA ARG A 116 -7.04 36.46 -16.76
C ARG A 116 -5.62 37.03 -16.68
N PRO A 117 -4.97 37.36 -17.81
CA PRO A 117 -3.69 38.06 -17.77
C PRO A 117 -3.86 39.39 -17.01
N VAL A 118 -2.88 39.73 -16.18
CA VAL A 118 -2.84 41.02 -15.50
C VAL A 118 -2.57 42.08 -16.57
N SER A 119 -3.59 42.90 -16.87
CA SER A 119 -3.47 44.02 -17.79
C SER A 119 -2.84 45.19 -17.04
N SER A 120 -1.55 45.43 -17.26
CA SER A 120 -0.93 46.73 -16.96
C SER A 120 -1.03 47.61 -18.20
N GLY A 121 -1.08 48.94 -18.05
CA GLY A 121 -1.36 49.90 -19.13
C GLY A 121 -0.46 49.81 -20.38
N ASN A 122 0.61 49.00 -20.34
CA ASN A 122 1.55 48.77 -21.45
C ASN A 122 1.48 47.35 -22.07
N GLY A 123 0.38 46.61 -21.87
CA GLY A 123 0.14 45.32 -22.53
C GLY A 123 0.25 44.09 -21.61
N VAL A 124 0.17 42.89 -22.20
CA VAL A 124 0.21 41.61 -21.48
C VAL A 124 1.63 41.34 -20.98
N GLN A 125 1.84 41.44 -19.67
CA GLN A 125 3.12 41.12 -19.04
C GLN A 125 3.08 39.68 -18.50
N MET A 126 3.99 38.82 -18.98
CA MET A 126 4.23 37.52 -18.34
C MET A 126 5.00 37.74 -17.04
N ILE A 127 4.35 37.48 -15.90
CA ILE A 127 5.02 37.48 -14.60
C ILE A 127 5.50 36.06 -14.32
N ILE A 128 6.78 35.79 -14.61
CA ILE A 128 7.42 34.52 -14.29
C ILE A 128 7.91 34.57 -12.83
N ALA A 129 7.60 33.54 -12.04
CA ALA A 129 8.08 33.49 -10.67
C ALA A 129 9.63 33.37 -10.64
N PRO A 130 10.33 34.10 -9.75
CA PRO A 130 11.81 34.16 -9.77
C PRO A 130 12.51 32.79 -9.72
N HIS A 131 11.93 31.83 -8.99
CA HIS A 131 12.48 30.48 -8.87
C HIS A 131 12.41 29.67 -10.17
N ILE A 132 11.46 29.98 -11.07
CA ILE A 132 11.35 29.36 -12.40
C ILE A 132 12.48 29.88 -13.30
N VAL A 133 12.73 31.20 -13.27
CA VAL A 133 13.85 31.82 -14.02
C VAL A 133 15.18 31.21 -13.59
N GLN A 134 15.37 31.04 -12.28
CA GLN A 134 16.59 30.47 -11.72
C GLN A 134 16.82 29.02 -12.17
N LYS A 135 15.75 28.22 -12.27
CA LYS A 135 15.81 26.85 -12.81
C LYS A 135 16.10 26.80 -14.30
N MET A 136 15.53 27.71 -15.09
CA MET A 136 15.78 27.77 -16.54
C MET A 136 17.23 28.17 -16.85
N GLN A 137 17.81 29.09 -16.06
CA GLN A 137 19.22 29.46 -16.18
C GLN A 137 20.16 28.29 -15.86
N GLN A 138 19.79 27.42 -14.91
CA GLN A 138 20.58 26.23 -14.58
C GLN A 138 20.53 25.16 -15.68
N GLN A 139 19.44 25.06 -16.44
CA GLN A 139 19.28 24.08 -17.51
C GLN A 139 19.91 24.51 -18.84
N GLY A 140 20.15 25.81 -19.06
CA GLY A 140 20.79 26.33 -20.28
C GLY A 140 22.33 26.34 -20.26
N ASN A 141 22.95 25.83 -19.20
CA ASN A 141 24.41 25.85 -18.99
C ASN A 141 25.08 24.47 -19.20
N HIS A 142 24.50 23.63 -20.06
CA HIS A 142 25.05 22.35 -20.51
C HIS A 142 25.15 22.30 -22.03
#